data_AF-A0A3L7ZU37-F1
#
_entry.id   AF-A0A3L7ZU37-F1
#
_cell.length_a   1.000
_cell.length_b   1.000
_cell.length_c   1.000
_cell.angle_alpha   90.00
_cell.angle_beta   90.00
_cell.angle_gamma   90.00
#
_symmetry.space_group_name_H-M   'P 1'
#
loop_
_entity.id
_entity.type
_entity.pdbx_description
1 polymer ?
#
loop_
_entity_poly.entity_id
_entity_poly.type
_entity_poly.pdbx_seq_one_letter_code
_entity_poly.pdbx_strand_id
1 'polypeptide(L)'
;MKFLGNIIWLLFGGIITSVEYLISSLILMVTIIGIPFGLQTLKLAILALWPFGSRVVDEGNSGGCLSLIMNVIWIFVGGFWICLTHLGFGLLLCITIIGIPFGMQHFKMAALALAPFGKSIQ
;
A
#
# COMPACT_ATOMS: atom_id res chain seq x y z
N MET A 1 21.12 -1.33 -6.10
CA MET A 1 20.44 -0.76 -4.91
C MET A 1 19.07 -1.39 -4.60
N LYS A 2 18.25 -1.81 -5.59
CA LYS A 2 16.89 -2.35 -5.37
C LYS A 2 16.84 -3.49 -4.32
N PHE A 3 17.67 -4.51 -4.46
CA PHE A 3 17.65 -5.66 -3.55
C PHE A 3 17.92 -5.30 -2.08
N LEU A 4 19.05 -4.63 -1.82
CA LEU A 4 19.43 -4.23 -0.46
C LEU A 4 18.40 -3.28 0.18
N GLY A 5 17.86 -2.33 -0.58
CA GLY A 5 16.80 -1.44 -0.10
C GLY A 5 15.54 -2.21 0.33
N ASN A 6 15.13 -3.22 -0.43
CA ASN A 6 13.99 -4.05 -0.06
C ASN A 6 14.26 -4.90 1.19
N ILE A 7 15.47 -5.45 1.34
CA ILE A 7 15.83 -6.20 2.57
C ILE A 7 15.75 -5.30 3.80
N ILE A 8 16.28 -4.08 3.73
CA ILE A 8 16.20 -3.12 4.83
C ILE A 8 14.74 -2.76 5.11
N TRP A 9 13.96 -2.46 4.08
CA TRP A 9 12.55 -2.11 4.19
C TRP A 9 11.68 -3.19 4.83
N LEU A 10 11.92 -4.46 4.50
CA LEU A 10 11.20 -5.59 5.11
C LEU A 10 11.27 -5.55 6.65
N LEU A 11 12.46 -5.24 7.18
CA LEU A 11 12.69 -5.14 8.63
C LEU A 11 12.06 -3.89 9.25
N PHE A 12 11.98 -2.79 8.51
CA PHE A 12 11.52 -1.49 9.01
C PHE A 12 10.03 -1.20 8.77
N GLY A 13 9.20 -2.24 8.63
CA GLY A 13 7.73 -2.11 8.55
C GLY A 13 7.13 -2.65 7.25
N GLY A 14 7.94 -3.04 6.27
CA GLY A 14 7.49 -3.66 5.02
C GLY A 14 6.71 -4.95 5.23
N ILE A 15 7.18 -5.85 6.09
CA ILE A 15 6.48 -7.12 6.40
C ILE A 15 5.13 -6.83 7.05
N ILE A 16 5.09 -5.92 8.02
CA ILE A 16 3.88 -5.61 8.80
C ILE A 16 2.80 -5.05 7.86
N THR A 17 3.13 -4.01 7.09
CA THR A 17 2.20 -3.41 6.14
C THR A 17 1.78 -4.38 5.04
N SER A 18 2.68 -5.23 4.55
CA SER A 18 2.34 -6.29 3.58
C SER A 18 1.33 -7.30 4.14
N VAL A 19 1.51 -7.72 5.40
CA VAL A 19 0.58 -8.62 6.09
C VAL A 19 -0.78 -7.96 6.31
N GLU A 20 -0.83 -6.68 6.67
CA GLU A 20 -2.11 -5.95 6.79
C GLU A 20 -2.89 -5.92 5.47
N TYR A 21 -2.20 -5.65 4.36
CA TYR A 21 -2.82 -5.72 3.02
C TYR A 21 -3.27 -7.14 2.67
N LEU A 22 -2.47 -8.16 2.99
CA LEU A 22 -2.81 -9.55 2.73
C LEU A 22 -4.06 -9.97 3.52
N ILE A 23 -4.12 -9.66 4.81
CA ILE A 23 -5.28 -9.98 5.66
C ILE A 23 -6.51 -9.26 5.14
N SER A 24 -6.42 -7.96 4.85
CA SER A 24 -7.52 -7.18 4.29
C SER A 24 -8.02 -7.75 2.97
N SER A 25 -7.10 -8.18 2.10
CA SER A 25 -7.41 -8.83 0.84
C SER A 25 -8.19 -10.12 1.03
N LEU A 26 -7.71 -11.01 1.92
CA LEU A 26 -8.37 -12.28 2.20
C LEU A 26 -9.76 -12.09 2.79
N ILE A 27 -9.93 -11.14 3.73
CA ILE A 27 -11.23 -10.81 4.33
C ILE A 27 -12.21 -10.33 3.26
N LEU A 28 -11.78 -9.43 2.37
CA LEU A 28 -12.64 -8.90 1.31
C LEU A 28 -13.06 -9.98 0.31
N MET A 29 -12.15 -10.91 -0.03
CA MET A 29 -12.42 -12.02 -0.94
C MET A 29 -13.42 -13.06 -0.39
N VAL A 30 -13.76 -13.04 0.90
CA VAL A 30 -14.83 -13.89 1.45
C VAL A 30 -16.18 -13.59 0.80
N THR A 31 -16.39 -12.35 0.34
CA THR A 31 -17.61 -11.94 -0.35
C THR A 31 -17.38 -11.80 -1.84
N ILE A 32 -18.34 -12.19 -2.67
CA ILE A 32 -18.26 -12.03 -4.13
C ILE A 32 -18.04 -10.56 -4.52
N ILE A 33 -18.68 -9.63 -3.80
CA ILE A 33 -18.58 -8.18 -4.04
C ILE A 33 -17.18 -7.63 -3.67
N GLY A 34 -16.52 -8.22 -2.67
CA GLY A 34 -15.20 -7.78 -2.20
C GLY A 34 -14.02 -8.36 -2.98
N ILE A 35 -14.22 -9.40 -3.80
CA ILE A 35 -13.18 -9.97 -4.69
C ILE A 35 -12.38 -8.89 -5.46
N PRO A 36 -12.99 -7.92 -6.18
CA PRO A 36 -12.23 -6.90 -6.90
C PRO A 36 -11.37 -6.03 -5.98
N PHE A 37 -11.82 -5.75 -4.74
CA PHE A 37 -11.03 -5.02 -3.76
C PHE A 37 -9.85 -5.84 -3.25
N GLY A 38 -10.11 -7.12 -2.95
CA GLY A 38 -9.06 -8.06 -2.56
C GLY A 38 -7.96 -8.16 -3.60
N LEU A 39 -8.31 -8.31 -4.88
CA LEU A 39 -7.31 -8.42 -5.95
C LEU A 39 -6.42 -7.17 -6.05
N GLN A 40 -6.96 -5.97 -5.88
CA GLN A 40 -6.16 -4.75 -5.92
C GLN A 40 -5.26 -4.63 -4.67
N THR A 41 -5.81 -4.90 -3.49
CA THR A 41 -5.06 -4.82 -2.23
C THR A 41 -4.00 -5.92 -2.10
N LEU A 42 -4.20 -7.08 -2.73
CA LEU A 42 -3.18 -8.12 -2.84
C LEU A 42 -1.96 -7.65 -3.66
N LYS A 43 -2.17 -6.88 -4.73
CA LYS A 43 -1.07 -6.26 -5.47
C LYS A 43 -0.30 -5.26 -4.61
N LEU A 44 -1.01 -4.52 -3.76
CA LEU A 44 -0.38 -3.64 -2.77
C LEU A 44 0.37 -4.42 -1.69
N ALA A 45 -0.12 -5.60 -1.29
CA ALA A 45 0.61 -6.47 -0.36
C ALA A 45 1.99 -6.84 -0.92
N ILE A 46 2.04 -7.20 -2.21
CA ILE A 46 3.29 -7.52 -2.91
C ILE A 46 4.18 -6.26 -3.03
N LEU A 47 3.59 -5.12 -3.39
CA LEU A 47 4.32 -3.85 -3.46
C LEU A 47 4.87 -3.42 -2.10
N ALA A 48 4.10 -3.60 -1.02
CA ALA A 48 4.52 -3.32 0.35
C ALA A 48 5.59 -4.30 0.83
N LEU A 49 5.64 -5.52 0.30
CA LEU A 49 6.73 -6.45 0.58
C LEU A 49 8.03 -6.00 -0.13
N TRP A 50 7.91 -5.52 -1.37
CA TRP A 50 9.06 -5.23 -2.22
C TRP A 50 8.89 -3.95 -3.07
N PRO A 51 8.92 -2.76 -2.45
CA PRO A 51 8.57 -1.52 -3.16
C PRO A 51 9.68 -0.99 -4.09
N PHE A 52 10.95 -1.26 -3.80
CA PHE A 52 12.03 -0.64 -4.56
C PHE A 52 12.20 -1.30 -5.91
N GLY A 53 12.00 -0.49 -6.96
CA GLY A 53 12.13 -0.92 -8.34
C GLY A 53 10.79 -1.04 -9.06
N SER A 54 9.69 -0.97 -8.33
CA SER A 54 8.33 -0.86 -8.85
C SER A 54 7.96 0.60 -9.10
N ARG A 55 7.12 0.83 -10.09
CA ARG A 55 6.52 2.14 -10.38
C ARG A 55 5.02 2.04 -10.32
N VAL A 56 4.42 2.92 -9.53
CA VAL A 56 2.98 3.11 -9.51
C VAL A 56 2.64 4.16 -10.56
N VAL A 57 1.83 3.77 -11.54
CA VAL A 57 1.35 4.68 -12.58
C VAL A 57 -0.15 4.86 -12.44
N ASP A 58 -0.62 6.09 -12.64
CA ASP A 58 -2.05 6.36 -12.75
C ASP A 58 -2.51 5.86 -14.12
N GLU A 59 -3.44 4.92 -14.11
CA GLU A 59 -4.11 4.50 -15.33
C GLU A 59 -5.19 5.53 -15.63
N GLY A 60 -4.80 6.60 -16.34
CA GLY A 60 -5.61 7.78 -16.63
C GLY A 60 -6.93 7.55 -17.37
N ASN A 61 -7.38 6.30 -17.53
CA ASN A 61 -8.64 5.96 -18.19
C ASN A 61 -9.35 4.68 -17.68
N SER A 62 -8.86 4.00 -16.63
CA SER A 62 -9.35 2.63 -16.28
C SER A 62 -10.49 2.55 -15.26
N GLY A 63 -11.14 3.66 -14.86
CA GLY A 63 -12.19 3.53 -13.84
C GLY A 63 -13.02 4.73 -13.42
N GLY A 64 -12.70 5.97 -13.83
CA GLY A 64 -13.53 7.16 -13.57
C GLY A 64 -14.24 7.19 -12.21
N CYS A 65 -15.58 7.28 -12.24
CA CYS A 65 -16.45 7.28 -11.06
C CYS A 65 -16.39 5.96 -10.25
N LEU A 66 -16.20 4.81 -10.91
CA LEU A 66 -16.09 3.52 -10.22
C LEU A 66 -14.87 3.46 -9.30
N SER A 67 -13.71 3.93 -9.79
CA SER A 67 -12.49 4.00 -8.96
C SER A 67 -12.70 4.89 -7.73
N LEU A 68 -13.38 6.03 -7.90
CA LEU A 68 -13.71 6.92 -6.79
C LEU A 68 -14.60 6.22 -5.77
N ILE A 69 -15.67 5.55 -6.20
CA ILE A 69 -16.57 4.79 -5.31
C ILE A 69 -15.80 3.69 -4.57
N MET A 70 -14.96 2.93 -5.27
CA MET A 70 -14.14 1.87 -4.65
C MET A 70 -13.14 2.45 -3.64
N ASN A 71 -12.46 3.56 -3.95
CA ASN A 71 -11.57 4.23 -3.01
C ASN A 71 -12.33 4.70 -1.76
N VAL A 72 -13.52 5.30 -1.91
CA VAL A 72 -14.34 5.74 -0.77
C VAL A 72 -14.72 4.55 0.12
N ILE A 73 -15.21 3.45 -0.44
CA ILE A 73 -15.54 2.24 0.33
C ILE A 73 -14.29 1.70 1.03
N TRP A 74 -13.19 1.60 0.30
CA TRP A 74 -11.94 1.04 0.80
C TRP A 74 -11.33 1.82 1.97
N ILE A 75 -11.41 3.15 1.96
CA ILE A 75 -10.90 4.00 3.04
C ILE A 75 -11.50 3.56 4.39
N PHE A 76 -12.81 3.28 4.44
CA PHE A 76 -13.48 2.85 5.67
C PHE A 76 -13.18 1.40 6.06
N VAL A 77 -12.91 0.53 5.08
CA VAL A 77 -12.68 -0.90 5.32
C VAL A 77 -11.25 -1.16 5.82
N GLY A 78 -10.25 -0.61 5.14
CA GLY A 78 -8.84 -0.94 5.42
C GLY A 78 -7.86 0.18 5.07
N GLY A 79 -8.17 1.00 4.07
CA GLY A 79 -7.26 2.03 3.57
C GLY A 79 -6.80 3.02 4.63
N PHE A 80 -7.71 3.48 5.50
CA PHE A 80 -7.36 4.39 6.59
C PHE A 80 -6.43 3.75 7.64
N TRP A 81 -6.72 2.51 8.04
CA TRP A 81 -5.94 1.79 9.04
C TRP A 81 -4.51 1.50 8.57
N ILE A 82 -4.37 1.01 7.34
CA ILE A 82 -3.05 0.72 6.75
C ILE A 82 -2.28 2.03 6.48
N CYS A 83 -2.98 3.10 6.11
CA CYS A 83 -2.39 4.43 6.01
C CYS A 83 -1.78 4.88 7.35
N LEU A 84 -2.51 4.71 8.46
CA LEU A 84 -2.01 5.01 9.80
C LEU A 84 -0.77 4.19 10.16
N THR A 85 -0.73 2.90 9.83
CA THR A 85 0.47 2.06 10.04
C THR A 85 1.66 2.62 9.25
N HIS A 86 1.48 2.98 7.98
CA HIS A 86 2.53 3.63 7.20
C HIS A 86 2.94 4.99 7.80
N LEU A 87 2.01 5.82 8.26
CA LEU A 87 2.34 7.09 8.92
C LEU A 87 3.15 6.87 10.19
N GLY A 88 2.77 5.88 11.02
CA GLY A 88 3.49 5.52 12.24
C GLY A 88 4.94 5.11 11.98
N PHE A 89 5.17 4.17 11.05
CA PHE A 89 6.53 3.79 10.64
C PHE A 89 7.28 4.94 9.99
N GLY A 90 6.61 5.74 9.16
CA GLY A 90 7.20 6.89 8.51
C GLY A 90 7.74 7.91 9.51
N LEU A 91 6.94 8.25 10.52
CA LEU A 91 7.34 9.15 11.60
C LEU A 91 8.48 8.55 12.44
N LEU A 92 8.38 7.27 12.81
CA LEU A 92 9.40 6.57 13.60
C LEU A 92 10.76 6.59 12.89
N LEU A 93 10.79 6.29 11.58
CA LEU A 93 12.02 6.24 10.80
C LEU A 93 12.63 7.62 10.57
N CYS A 94 11.80 8.65 10.42
CA CYS A 94 12.24 10.04 10.26
C CYS A 94 12.93 10.63 11.51
N ILE A 95 12.90 9.95 12.67
CA ILE A 95 13.67 10.35 13.86
C ILE A 95 15.19 10.27 13.60
N THR A 96 15.62 9.41 12.68
CA THR A 96 17.05 9.19 12.38
C THR A 96 17.38 9.65 10.96
N ILE A 97 18.57 10.24 10.77
CA ILE A 97 19.03 10.69 9.44
C ILE A 97 19.05 9.54 8.43
N ILE A 98 19.44 8.34 8.88
CA ILE A 98 19.51 7.14 8.04
C ILE A 98 18.12 6.60 7.68
N GLY A 99 17.14 6.76 8.57
CA GLY A 99 15.77 6.27 8.38
C GLY A 99 14.89 7.18 7.51
N ILE A 100 15.17 8.48 7.41
CA ILE A 100 14.45 9.45 6.56
C ILE A 100 14.10 8.90 5.16
N PRO A 101 15.02 8.34 4.35
CA PRO A 101 14.68 7.83 3.02
C PRO A 101 13.61 6.73 3.05
N PHE A 102 13.62 5.86 4.07
CA PHE A 102 12.61 4.81 4.24
C PHE A 102 11.30 5.37 4.78
N GLY A 103 11.36 6.33 5.70
CA GLY A 103 10.17 7.02 6.20
C GLY A 103 9.41 7.76 5.09
N MET A 104 10.15 8.42 4.18
CA MET A 104 9.57 9.03 2.99
C MET A 104 8.89 8.01 2.07
N GLN A 105 9.43 6.80 1.97
CA GLN A 105 8.80 5.71 1.22
C GLN A 105 7.51 5.23 1.89
N HIS A 106 7.47 5.15 3.23
CA HIS A 106 6.23 4.87 3.95
C HIS A 106 5.15 5.92 3.68
N PHE A 107 5.47 7.22 3.67
CA PHE A 107 4.47 8.25 3.35
C PHE A 107 3.94 8.17 1.92
N LYS A 108 4.78 7.79 0.95
CA LYS A 108 4.31 7.51 -0.43
C LYS A 108 3.34 6.34 -0.47
N MET A 109 3.64 5.27 0.28
CA MET A 109 2.76 4.11 0.40
C MET A 109 1.50 4.42 1.20
N ALA A 110 1.54 5.35 2.18
CA ALA A 110 0.36 5.83 2.90
C ALA A 110 -0.62 6.53 1.96
N ALA A 111 -0.12 7.43 1.09
CA ALA A 111 -0.96 8.08 0.08
C ALA A 111 -1.57 7.06 -0.91
N LEU A 112 -0.81 6.02 -1.26
CA LEU A 112 -1.29 4.92 -2.09
C LEU A 112 -2.34 4.06 -1.37
N ALA A 113 -2.19 3.82 -0.07
CA ALA A 113 -3.10 3.06 0.77
C ALA A 113 -4.51 3.67 0.78
N LEU A 114 -4.60 5.00 0.78
CA LEU A 114 -5.87 5.74 0.77
C LEU A 114 -6.62 5.60 -0.55
N ALA A 115 -5.90 5.63 -1.67
CA ALA A 115 -6.50 5.61 -3.00
C ALA A 115 -5.75 4.67 -3.96
N PRO A 116 -5.91 3.34 -3.82
CA PRO A 116 -5.20 2.38 -4.65
C PRO A 116 -5.89 2.07 -5.98
N PHE A 117 -7.19 2.36 -6.12
CA PHE A 117 -7.93 2.07 -7.34
C PHE A 117 -7.62 3.11 -8.42
N GLY A 118 -7.57 2.68 -9.68
CA GLY A 118 -7.12 3.50 -10.82
C GLY A 118 -5.60 3.57 -10.98
N LYS A 119 -4.85 2.76 -10.22
CA LYS A 119 -3.39 2.69 -10.28
C LYS A 119 -2.91 1.29 -10.65
N SER A 120 -1.86 1.22 -11.45
CA SER A 120 -1.16 -0.03 -11.74
C SER A 120 0.29 0.01 -11.32
N ILE A 121 0.84 -1.18 -11.07
CA ILE A 121 2.20 -1.40 -10.61
C ILE A 121 2.97 -2.01 -11.77
N GLN A 122 4.05 -1.36 -12.19
CA GLN A 122 4.97 -1.77 -13.25
C GLN A 122 6.38 -2.05 -12.71
#